data_AF-A0A356Q0J8-F1
#
_entry.id   AF-A0A356Q0J8-F1
#
_cell.length_a   1.000
_cell.length_b   1.000
_cell.length_c   1.000
_cell.angle_alpha   90.00
_cell.angle_beta   90.00
_cell.angle_gamma   90.00
#
_symmetry.space_group_name_H-M   'P 1'
#
loop_
_entity.id
_entity.type
_entity.pdbx_description
1 polymer ?
#
loop_
_entity_poly.entity_id
_entity_poly.type
_entity_poly.pdbx_seq_one_letter_code
_entity_poly.pdbx_strand_id
1 'polypeptide(L)' 'FNCGWGTGGFKATPGSGHVFADLIANDRPNKIAAPYSLDRFQTGLLIDEHGAAGVAH' A
#
# COMPACT_ATOMS: atom_id res chain seq x y z
N PHE A 1 -5.34 4.50 6.32
CA PHE A 1 -5.09 3.26 7.08
C PHE A 1 -3.83 2.60 6.53
N ASN A 2 -2.92 2.10 7.37
CA ASN A 2 -1.63 1.52 6.97
C ASN A 2 -1.53 0.06 7.45
N CYS A 3 -1.81 -0.88 6.56
CA CYS A 3 -1.80 -2.32 6.82
C CYS A 3 -1.68 -3.11 5.51
N GLY A 4 -1.77 -4.44 5.57
CA GLY A 4 -1.87 -5.27 4.36
C GLY A 4 -0.55 -5.47 3.62
N TRP A 5 0.57 -5.10 4.23
CA TRP A 5 1.92 -5.35 3.69
C TRP A 5 2.32 -6.83 3.66
N GLY A 6 1.62 -7.68 4.42
CA GLY A 6 1.87 -9.11 4.50
C GLY A 6 3.34 -9.43 4.77
N THR A 7 3.90 -10.30 3.93
CA THR A 7 5.29 -10.77 4.02
C THR A 7 6.31 -9.76 3.50
N GLY A 8 5.88 -8.73 2.76
CA GLY A 8 6.76 -7.77 2.10
C GLY A 8 7.05 -6.49 2.90
N GLY A 9 6.50 -6.33 4.10
CA GLY A 9 6.48 -5.05 4.82
C GLY A 9 7.83 -4.47 5.24
N PHE A 10 8.85 -5.32 5.46
CA PHE A 10 10.16 -4.85 5.93
C PHE A 10 10.86 -3.92 4.95
N LYS A 11 10.90 -4.28 3.65
CA LYS A 11 11.51 -3.41 2.62
C LYS A 11 10.73 -2.11 2.44
N ALA A 12 9.44 -2.13 2.74
CA ALA A 12 8.53 -1.01 2.55
C ALA A 12 8.57 0.00 3.70
N THR A 13 9.22 -0.29 4.84
CA THR A 13 9.22 0.58 6.03
C THR A 13 9.51 2.06 5.76
N PRO A 14 10.58 2.46 5.04
CA PRO A 14 10.81 3.87 4.77
C PRO A 14 9.74 4.49 3.86
N GLY A 15 9.32 3.76 2.81
CA GLY A 15 8.30 4.23 1.87
C GLY A 15 6.92 4.37 2.51
N SER A 16 6.51 3.38 3.31
CA SER A 16 5.22 3.35 3.99
C SER A 16 5.12 4.46 5.04
N GLY A 17 6.19 4.72 5.80
CA GLY A 17 6.26 5.85 6.73
C GLY A 17 6.15 7.19 6.01
N HIS A 18 6.89 7.36 4.91
CA HIS A 18 6.89 8.60 4.12
C HIS A 18 5.49 8.94 3.56
N VAL A 19 4.86 7.99 2.87
CA VAL A 19 3.54 8.25 2.26
C VAL A 19 2.42 8.32 3.29
N PHE A 20 2.54 7.62 4.42
CA PHE A 20 1.54 7.67 5.48
C PHE A 20 1.61 8.99 6.27
N ALA A 21 2.81 9.51 6.52
CA ALA A 21 2.97 10.83 7.11
C ALA A 21 2.37 11.92 6.22
N ASP A 22 2.62 11.87 4.90
CA ASP A 22 2.06 12.80 3.93
C ASP A 22 0.53 12.72 3.82
N LEU A 23 -0.02 11.50 3.88
CA LEU A 23 -1.47 11.28 3.95
C LEU A 23 -2.08 11.96 5.18
N ILE A 24 -1.48 11.79 6.36
CA ILE A 24 -1.98 12.42 7.60
C ILE A 24 -1.89 13.95 7.50
N ALA A 25 -0.80 14.48 6.95
CA ALA A 25 -0.57 15.90 6.86
C ALA A 25 -1.52 16.62 5.88
N ASN A 26 -1.93 15.94 4.79
CA ASN A 26 -2.69 16.55 3.70
C ASN A 26 -4.13 16.03 3.57
N ASP A 27 -4.53 15.08 4.41
CA ASP A 27 -5.84 14.39 4.37
C ASP A 27 -6.19 13.83 2.98
N ARG A 28 -5.16 13.45 2.21
CA ARG A 28 -5.32 12.85 0.88
C ARG A 28 -4.13 11.96 0.54
N PRO A 29 -4.33 10.84 -0.16
CA PRO A 29 -3.22 10.04 -0.62
C PRO A 29 -2.44 10.79 -1.71
N ASN A 30 -1.11 10.73 -1.65
CA ASN A 30 -0.28 11.14 -2.78
C ASN A 30 -0.31 10.11 -3.91
N LYS A 31 0.37 10.45 -5.02
CA LYS A 31 0.41 9.61 -6.23
C LYS A 31 0.97 8.20 -5.99
N ILE A 32 1.84 8.02 -4.99
CA ILE A 32 2.43 6.72 -4.67
C ILE A 32 1.44 5.86 -3.89
N ALA A 33 0.75 6.44 -2.91
CA ALA A 33 -0.20 5.70 -2.06
C ALA A 33 -1.60 5.54 -2.68
N ALA A 34 -2.00 6.42 -3.62
CA ALA A 34 -3.35 6.46 -4.18
C ALA A 34 -3.84 5.12 -4.77
N PRO A 35 -3.04 4.33 -5.52
CA PRO A 35 -3.47 3.03 -6.03
C PRO A 35 -3.76 2.00 -4.93
N TYR A 36 -3.24 2.20 -3.72
CA TYR A 36 -3.36 1.28 -2.59
C TYR A 36 -4.53 1.63 -1.65
N SER A 37 -5.49 2.44 -2.10
CA SER A 37 -6.71 2.76 -1.34
C SER A 37 -7.59 1.53 -1.10
N LEU A 38 -8.52 1.62 -0.16
CA LEU A 38 -9.50 0.55 0.10
C LEU A 38 -10.51 0.40 -1.06
N ASP A 39 -10.77 1.49 -1.78
CA ASP A 39 -11.72 1.52 -2.90
C ASP A 39 -11.31 0.58 -4.04
N ARG A 40 -10.02 0.19 -4.12
CA ARG A 40 -9.54 -0.79 -5.10
C ARG A 40 -10.27 -2.13 -5.03
N PHE A 41 -10.77 -2.51 -3.86
CA PHE A 41 -11.56 -3.73 -3.67
C PHE A 41 -13.01 -3.57 -4.12
N GLN A 42 -13.55 -2.36 -4.11
CA GLN A 42 -14.90 -2.07 -4.60
C GLN A 42 -14.92 -1.90 -6.11
N THR A 43 -13.91 -1.24 -6.65
CA THR A 43 -13.77 -0.96 -8.09
C THR A 43 -13.20 -2.13 -8.89
N GLY A 44 -12.56 -3.10 -8.22
CA GLY A 44 -11.88 -4.22 -8.87
C GLY A 44 -10.50 -3.88 -9.44
N LEU A 45 -9.98 -2.67 -9.19
CA LEU A 45 -8.63 -2.24 -9.59
C LEU A 45 -7.55 -2.85 -8.68
N LEU A 46 -7.52 -4.18 -8.60
CA LEU A 46 -6.59 -4.92 -7.78
C LEU A 46 -5.15 -4.79 -8.31
N ILE A 47 -4.20 -4.81 -7.39
CA ILE A 47 -2.76 -4.85 -7.67
C ILE A 47 -2.28 -6.23 -7.20
N ASP A 48 -2.13 -7.16 -8.14
CA ASP A 48 -1.71 -8.53 -7.86
C ASP A 48 -0.18 -8.63 -7.85
N GLU A 49 0.36 -9.00 -6.69
CA GLU A 49 1.80 -9.13 -6.44
C GLU A 49 2.15 -10.55 -5.93
N HIS A 50 1.26 -11.54 -6.10
CA HIS A 50 1.46 -12.88 -5.51
C HIS A 50 2.80 -13.50 -5.90
N GLY A 51 3.19 -13.44 -7.18
CA GLY A 51 4.48 -13.96 -7.65
C GLY A 51 5.68 -13.16 -7.12
N ALA A 52 5.56 -11.83 -7.08
CA ALA A 52 6.64 -10.94 -6.64
C ALA A 52 6.81 -10.91 -5.11
N ALA A 53 5.78 -11.32 -4.35
CA ALA A 53 5.84 -11.42 -2.89
C ALA A 53 6.89 -12.44 -2.43
N GLY A 54 7.23 -13.45 -3.25
CA GLY A 54 8.34 -14.36 -3.01
C GLY A 54 8.17 -15.29 -1.80
N VAL A 55 6.96 -15.39 -1.27
CA VAL A 55 6.57 -16.26 -0.15
C VAL A 55 5.27 -16.94 -0.55
N ALA A 56 5.11 -18.25 -0.33
CA ALA A 56 3.85 -18.94 -0.63
C ALA A 56 2.70 -18.44 0.26
N HIS A 57 1.50 -18.32 -0.31
CA HIS A 57 0.26 -17.91 0.35
C HIS A 57 -0.96 -18.34 -0.48
#